data_AF-A0A938CGY8-F1
#
_entry.id   AF-A0A938CGY8-F1
#
_cell.length_a   1.000
_cell.length_b   1.000
_cell.length_c   1.000
_cell.angle_alpha   90.00
_cell.angle_beta   90.00
_cell.angle_gamma   90.00
#
_symmetry.space_group_name_H-M   'P 1'
#
loop_
_entity.id
_entity.type
_entity.pdbx_description
1 polymer ?
#
loop_
_entity_poly.entity_id
_entity_poly.type
_entity_poly.pdbx_seq_one_letter_code
_entity_poly.pdbx_strand_id
1 'polypeptide(L)'
;MRRSSRCLSGSSRWVPRPERARMHGTNCSTTPDADGAGYAALPSTPRRGAGKKVAAVTGKFRAEFGPGGEVAWVEPETLVVEAAALAGIELQTPCGGKGKCGRCKVIAASADGLTPADEVETATLSPEEVARGVRLACRTRITGETRVDIPAASRLGGGTILESGLVDGVAPAPNVRRLSLQLPQPALADQRADLRRVLAGAGVELGCCEADLGLLRELPEVLRAADFRPAVALIGNRVVDVRPADALPHVYGCAIDIGTTTVVAYAVELESGRVVGTGSAPNPQGAHGADVVSRVEYADAGAEALAELHEEAVFVVNQVIVEACREAGIEAGDVYEVTVVGNACMAHLFLGLSPHHVARAPYIPVIDQALRLPARALGLAVNPRGEVHVLPNIAGWVGADTVGVLLATRLAESSGPTLAIDIGTNGEVMLWSGEKTLVCSTAAGPAFEGAQ
;
A
#
# COMPACT_ATOMS: atom_id res chain seq x y z
N MET A 1 25.50 35.71 -51.53
CA MET A 1 26.74 34.93 -51.72
C MET A 1 26.89 34.01 -50.50
N ARG A 2 26.32 32.79 -50.54
CA ARG A 2 26.95 31.49 -50.89
C ARG A 2 28.16 31.09 -50.03
N ARG A 3 27.93 30.10 -49.15
CA ARG A 3 28.65 28.82 -48.87
C ARG A 3 28.06 28.31 -47.55
N SER A 4 27.26 27.25 -47.40
CA SER A 4 27.18 25.87 -47.90
C SER A 4 28.32 24.93 -47.48
N SER A 5 28.04 24.07 -46.50
CA SER A 5 28.38 22.63 -46.41
C SER A 5 28.28 22.19 -44.94
N ARG A 6 27.88 20.97 -44.53
CA ARG A 6 27.10 19.85 -45.08
C ARG A 6 26.84 18.95 -43.86
N CYS A 7 25.66 18.33 -43.79
CA CYS A 7 25.30 17.30 -42.81
C CYS A 7 26.16 16.03 -42.97
N LEU A 8 26.37 15.30 -41.87
CA LEU A 8 26.36 13.83 -41.88
C LEU A 8 25.68 13.32 -40.60
N SER A 9 24.51 12.72 -40.80
CA SER A 9 23.73 11.94 -39.85
C SER A 9 24.24 10.50 -39.84
N GLY A 10 24.46 9.92 -38.65
CA GLY A 10 24.75 8.51 -38.45
C GLY A 10 23.61 7.87 -37.67
N SER A 11 22.66 7.26 -38.39
CA SER A 11 21.58 6.44 -37.82
C SER A 11 21.97 4.96 -37.95
N SER A 12 22.24 4.27 -36.84
CA SER A 12 22.33 2.82 -36.78
C SER A 12 21.00 2.25 -36.25
N ARG A 13 20.15 1.80 -37.18
CA ARG A 13 18.99 0.95 -36.87
C ARG A 13 19.49 -0.48 -36.66
N TRP A 14 19.31 -1.00 -35.45
CA TRP A 14 19.39 -2.43 -35.16
C TRP A 14 17.98 -3.02 -35.23
N VAL A 15 17.78 -4.05 -36.06
CA VAL A 15 16.55 -4.82 -36.18
C VAL A 15 16.94 -6.28 -35.95
N PRO A 16 16.40 -6.99 -34.93
CA PRO A 16 16.55 -8.43 -34.83
C PRO A 16 15.47 -9.13 -35.67
N ARG A 17 15.89 -10.12 -36.47
CA ARG A 17 15.02 -11.13 -37.08
C ARG A 17 14.74 -12.24 -36.05
N PRO A 18 13.55 -12.89 -36.06
CA PRO A 18 13.25 -13.99 -35.16
C PRO A 18 13.70 -15.33 -35.79
N GLU A 19 14.53 -16.08 -35.07
CA GLU A 19 14.79 -17.49 -35.37
C GLU A 19 13.79 -18.39 -34.65
N ARG A 20 13.19 -19.29 -35.45
CA ARG A 20 12.30 -20.36 -35.00
C ARG A 20 13.13 -21.51 -34.44
N ALA A 21 12.93 -21.85 -33.17
CA ALA A 21 13.40 -23.12 -32.61
C ALA A 21 12.19 -24.01 -32.27
N ARG A 22 12.37 -25.30 -32.55
CA ARG A 22 11.34 -26.34 -32.66
C ARG A 22 10.90 -26.85 -31.30
N MET A 23 9.60 -27.15 -31.20
CA MET A 23 9.01 -28.01 -30.18
C MET A 23 9.56 -29.44 -30.30
N HIS A 24 10.05 -29.99 -29.19
CA HIS A 24 9.99 -31.43 -28.93
C HIS A 24 9.37 -31.62 -27.55
N GLY A 25 8.18 -32.21 -27.55
CA GLY A 25 7.53 -32.70 -26.36
C GLY A 25 8.06 -34.07 -25.97
N THR A 26 8.07 -34.33 -24.68
CA THR A 26 8.03 -35.68 -24.11
C THR A 26 7.21 -35.62 -22.84
N ASN A 27 5.98 -36.12 -22.94
CA ASN A 27 5.23 -36.70 -21.82
C ASN A 27 6.04 -37.86 -21.23
N CYS A 28 6.14 -37.94 -19.92
CA CYS A 28 6.23 -39.24 -19.25
C CYS A 28 5.64 -39.16 -17.85
N SER A 29 4.39 -39.59 -17.77
CA SER A 29 3.68 -40.02 -16.57
C SER A 29 4.19 -41.39 -16.12
N THR A 30 4.54 -41.56 -14.84
CA THR A 30 4.41 -42.84 -14.11
C THR A 30 4.58 -42.61 -12.61
N THR A 31 3.48 -42.68 -11.86
CA THR A 31 3.44 -43.30 -10.52
C THR A 31 3.59 -44.81 -10.69
N PRO A 32 4.12 -45.54 -9.68
CA PRO A 32 3.19 -46.25 -8.80
C PRO A 32 3.64 -46.44 -7.33
N ASP A 33 2.60 -46.57 -6.51
CA ASP A 33 2.40 -47.50 -5.40
C ASP A 33 3.13 -47.42 -4.05
N ALA A 34 2.25 -47.61 -3.05
CA ALA A 34 2.44 -47.72 -1.63
C ALA A 34 2.76 -49.16 -1.21
N ASP A 35 3.51 -49.28 -0.11
CA ASP A 35 3.52 -50.33 0.92
C ASP A 35 4.78 -50.02 1.77
N GLY A 36 4.85 -50.04 3.10
CA GLY A 36 4.06 -50.64 4.16
C GLY A 36 5.05 -51.01 5.28
N ALA A 37 4.69 -50.67 6.52
CA ALA A 37 5.21 -51.20 7.80
C ALA A 37 6.60 -50.79 8.33
N GLY A 38 6.62 -50.36 9.61
CA GLY A 38 7.84 -50.29 10.43
C GLY A 38 7.66 -49.58 11.78
N TYR A 39 7.05 -50.24 12.77
CA TYR A 39 7.03 -49.84 14.18
C TYR A 39 8.42 -49.97 14.85
N ALA A 40 8.87 -48.96 15.61
CA ALA A 40 9.78 -49.09 16.77
C ALA A 40 9.82 -47.73 17.53
N ALA A 41 9.16 -47.61 18.68
CA ALA A 41 9.71 -47.79 20.04
C ALA A 41 10.34 -46.51 20.65
N LEU A 42 9.61 -45.91 21.60
CA LEU A 42 10.04 -44.84 22.52
C LEU A 42 11.02 -45.36 23.60
N PRO A 43 11.85 -44.48 24.18
CA PRO A 43 12.34 -44.66 25.55
C PRO A 43 11.77 -43.62 26.53
N SER A 44 11.06 -44.19 27.51
CA SER A 44 10.83 -43.80 28.92
C SER A 44 11.34 -42.46 29.49
N THR A 45 10.40 -41.74 30.11
CA THR A 45 10.58 -40.71 31.16
C THR A 45 11.06 -41.28 32.51
N PRO A 46 11.70 -40.46 33.38
CA PRO A 46 11.67 -40.65 34.82
C PRO A 46 10.52 -39.87 35.49
N ARG A 47 9.82 -40.53 36.43
CA ARG A 47 8.86 -39.97 37.42
C ARG A 47 9.65 -39.23 38.53
N ARG A 48 9.18 -38.26 39.32
CA ARG A 48 7.87 -38.03 39.97
C ARG A 48 7.92 -36.67 40.70
N GLY A 49 6.80 -35.96 40.78
CA GLY A 49 6.56 -34.87 41.74
C GLY A 49 5.07 -34.54 41.75
N ALA A 50 4.38 -34.86 42.83
CA ALA A 50 2.91 -34.80 42.92
C ALA A 50 2.39 -33.38 43.17
N GLY A 51 1.40 -32.95 42.39
CA GLY A 51 0.62 -31.73 42.63
C GLY A 51 -0.70 -31.77 41.86
N LYS A 52 -1.81 -31.87 42.62
CA LYS A 52 -3.24 -31.67 42.29
C LYS A 52 -3.73 -32.05 40.87
N LYS A 53 -4.56 -33.11 40.81
CA LYS A 53 -5.36 -33.48 39.63
C LYS A 53 -6.36 -32.38 39.30
N VAL A 54 -6.16 -31.68 38.19
CA VAL A 54 -7.22 -30.97 37.47
C VAL A 54 -7.87 -32.00 36.54
N ALA A 55 -9.21 -32.09 36.57
CA ALA A 55 -9.95 -32.98 35.68
C ALA A 55 -9.68 -32.58 34.23
N ALA A 56 -9.22 -33.51 33.39
CA ALA A 56 -9.02 -33.27 31.97
C ALA A 56 -10.40 -33.11 31.31
N VAL A 57 -10.74 -31.86 30.97
CA VAL A 57 -11.93 -31.57 30.16
C VAL A 57 -11.61 -32.00 28.74
N THR A 58 -12.28 -33.04 28.24
CA THR A 58 -12.17 -33.49 26.85
C THR A 58 -13.22 -32.76 26.01
N GLY A 59 -12.78 -31.72 25.28
CA GLY A 59 -13.60 -30.95 24.35
C GLY A 59 -12.90 -29.65 23.96
N LYS A 60 -13.10 -29.18 22.71
CA LYS A 60 -12.65 -27.85 22.29
C LYS A 60 -13.49 -26.78 22.97
N PHE A 61 -12.87 -25.68 23.36
CA PHE A 61 -13.55 -24.51 23.89
C PHE A 61 -13.81 -23.47 22.81
N ARG A 62 -14.97 -22.80 22.93
CA ARG A 62 -15.34 -21.67 22.10
C ARG A 62 -14.72 -20.39 22.64
N ALA A 63 -13.88 -19.73 21.84
CA ALA A 63 -13.33 -18.40 22.12
C ALA A 63 -13.92 -17.40 21.14
N GLU A 64 -14.63 -16.39 21.65
CA GLU A 64 -15.22 -15.31 20.86
C GLU A 64 -14.42 -14.01 21.03
N PHE A 65 -14.12 -13.34 19.93
CA PHE A 65 -13.33 -12.13 19.88
C PHE A 65 -14.17 -10.91 19.49
N GLY A 66 -14.20 -9.90 20.35
CA GLY A 66 -14.86 -8.62 20.06
C GLY A 66 -13.90 -7.56 19.50
N PRO A 67 -14.43 -6.51 18.83
CA PRO A 67 -15.85 -6.25 18.54
C PRO A 67 -16.39 -6.93 17.27
N GLY A 68 -15.56 -7.61 16.47
CA GLY A 68 -15.95 -8.21 15.18
C GLY A 68 -16.77 -9.50 15.28
N GLY A 69 -16.77 -10.15 16.46
CA GLY A 69 -17.54 -11.37 16.71
C GLY A 69 -16.91 -12.63 16.13
N GLU A 70 -15.63 -12.58 15.77
CA GLU A 70 -14.88 -13.72 15.23
C GLU A 70 -14.77 -14.84 16.28
N VAL A 71 -14.78 -16.10 15.85
CA VAL A 71 -14.81 -17.26 16.75
C VAL A 71 -13.74 -18.28 16.38
N ALA A 72 -13.00 -18.77 17.38
CA ALA A 72 -12.12 -19.91 17.25
C ALA A 72 -12.54 -21.06 18.18
N TRP A 73 -12.36 -22.30 17.71
CA TRP A 73 -12.53 -23.52 18.50
C TRP A 73 -11.16 -24.11 18.81
N VAL A 74 -10.72 -23.99 20.07
CA VAL A 74 -9.36 -24.31 20.49
C VAL A 74 -9.30 -25.41 21.53
N GLU A 75 -8.17 -26.09 21.61
CA GLU A 75 -7.94 -27.08 22.66
C GLU A 75 -7.77 -26.37 24.03
N PRO A 76 -7.99 -27.08 25.15
CA PRO A 76 -7.63 -26.56 26.46
C PRO A 76 -6.16 -26.12 26.51
N GLU A 77 -5.89 -25.04 27.25
CA GLU A 77 -4.56 -24.45 27.45
C GLU A 77 -3.95 -23.72 26.23
N THR A 78 -4.67 -23.58 25.11
CA THR A 78 -4.23 -22.73 23.97
C THR A 78 -4.09 -21.27 24.40
N LEU A 79 -3.06 -20.57 23.90
CA LEU A 79 -2.86 -19.16 24.19
C LEU A 79 -3.91 -18.30 23.47
N VAL A 80 -4.32 -17.20 24.11
CA VAL A 80 -5.27 -16.26 23.50
C VAL A 80 -4.73 -15.69 22.18
N VAL A 81 -3.42 -15.45 22.06
CA VAL A 81 -2.81 -14.98 20.81
C VAL A 81 -2.90 -16.01 19.67
N GLU A 82 -2.74 -17.30 19.99
CA GLU A 82 -2.84 -18.39 19.00
C GLU A 82 -4.30 -18.56 18.57
N ALA A 83 -5.22 -18.48 19.53
CA ALA A 83 -6.66 -18.53 19.27
C ALA A 83 -7.14 -17.35 18.41
N ALA A 84 -6.61 -16.14 18.64
CA ALA A 84 -6.90 -14.97 17.82
C ALA A 84 -6.38 -15.15 16.38
N ALA A 85 -5.16 -15.66 16.21
CA ALA A 85 -4.60 -15.95 14.89
C ALA A 85 -5.43 -16.98 14.11
N LEU A 86 -5.94 -18.02 14.79
CA LEU A 86 -6.86 -19.00 14.18
C LEU A 86 -8.20 -18.38 13.76
N ALA A 87 -8.64 -17.32 14.43
CA ALA A 87 -9.82 -16.55 14.06
C ALA A 87 -9.54 -15.50 12.96
N GLY A 88 -8.32 -15.44 12.42
CA GLY A 88 -7.92 -14.46 11.40
C GLY A 88 -7.58 -13.08 11.97
N ILE A 89 -7.35 -12.97 13.28
CA ILE A 89 -7.00 -11.71 13.95
C ILE A 89 -5.52 -11.73 14.33
N GLU A 90 -4.75 -10.81 13.74
CA GLU A 90 -3.34 -10.64 14.08
C GLU A 90 -3.16 -9.61 15.20
N LEU A 91 -2.43 -10.02 16.24
CA LEU A 91 -2.11 -9.18 17.39
C LEU A 91 -0.66 -8.69 17.33
N GLN A 92 -0.41 -7.50 17.89
CA GLN A 92 0.94 -6.98 18.05
C GLN A 92 1.74 -7.81 19.06
N THR A 93 2.66 -8.65 18.58
CA THR A 93 3.61 -9.41 19.42
C THR A 93 5.07 -9.12 19.09
N PRO A 94 5.55 -7.86 19.14
CA PRO A 94 6.93 -7.52 18.80
C PRO A 94 7.96 -8.24 19.69
N CYS A 95 7.59 -8.59 20.93
CA CYS A 95 8.47 -9.36 21.82
C CYS A 95 8.48 -10.87 21.58
N GLY A 96 7.80 -11.38 20.54
CA GLY A 96 7.68 -12.81 20.25
C GLY A 96 6.98 -13.60 21.35
N GLY A 97 5.98 -13.00 22.01
CA GLY A 97 5.18 -13.66 23.06
C GLY A 97 5.81 -13.79 24.45
N LYS A 98 6.91 -13.06 24.71
CA LYS A 98 7.64 -13.12 26.00
C LYS A 98 6.98 -12.33 27.15
N GLY A 99 5.85 -11.66 26.91
CA GLY A 99 5.12 -10.88 27.93
C GLY A 99 5.80 -9.58 28.36
N LYS A 100 6.76 -9.03 27.60
CA LYS A 100 7.56 -7.86 28.02
C LYS A 100 7.15 -6.52 27.40
N CYS A 101 6.41 -6.52 26.30
CA CYS A 101 6.09 -5.29 25.54
C CYS A 101 4.71 -4.69 25.83
N GLY A 102 3.79 -5.47 26.42
CA GLY A 102 2.42 -5.02 26.69
C GLY A 102 1.58 -4.66 25.45
N ARG A 103 1.98 -5.04 24.23
CA ARG A 103 1.27 -4.67 22.98
C ARG A 103 0.11 -5.62 22.61
N CYS A 104 0.15 -6.86 23.09
CA CYS A 104 -0.90 -7.86 22.88
C CYS A 104 -2.00 -7.81 23.97
N LYS A 105 -2.36 -6.61 24.42
CA LYS A 105 -3.38 -6.44 25.46
C LYS A 105 -4.74 -6.87 24.95
N VAL A 106 -5.48 -7.54 25.80
CA VAL A 106 -6.86 -7.95 25.54
C VAL A 106 -7.70 -7.73 26.79
N ILE A 107 -8.99 -7.56 26.63
CA ILE A 107 -9.92 -7.32 27.73
C ILE A 107 -10.79 -8.57 27.89
N ALA A 108 -10.64 -9.26 29.00
CA ALA A 108 -11.48 -10.40 29.31
C ALA A 108 -12.87 -9.92 29.77
N ALA A 109 -13.94 -10.38 29.13
CA ALA A 109 -15.31 -10.05 29.54
C ALA A 109 -15.66 -10.68 30.91
N SER A 110 -15.05 -11.83 31.21
CA SER A 110 -15.11 -12.52 32.50
C SER A 110 -13.76 -13.19 32.81
N ALA A 111 -13.47 -13.41 34.10
CA ALA A 111 -12.33 -14.23 34.51
C ALA A 111 -12.54 -15.73 34.24
N ASP A 112 -13.81 -16.13 34.06
CA ASP A 112 -14.17 -17.51 33.75
C ASP A 112 -13.64 -17.92 32.36
N GLY A 113 -13.07 -19.12 32.28
CA GLY A 113 -12.54 -19.69 31.04
C GLY A 113 -11.12 -19.23 30.66
N LEU A 114 -10.44 -18.46 31.50
CA LEU A 114 -9.04 -18.06 31.32
C LEU A 114 -8.18 -18.45 32.53
N THR A 115 -6.87 -18.60 32.33
CA THR A 115 -5.93 -18.75 33.45
C THR A 115 -5.86 -17.48 34.31
N PRO A 116 -5.56 -17.56 35.61
CA PRO A 116 -5.22 -16.39 36.42
C PRO A 116 -4.03 -15.61 35.86
N ALA A 117 -3.92 -14.33 36.20
CA ALA A 117 -2.78 -13.50 35.80
C ALA A 117 -1.48 -14.06 36.41
N ASP A 118 -0.47 -14.26 35.58
CA ASP A 118 0.85 -14.70 36.04
C ASP A 118 1.70 -13.54 36.58
N GLU A 119 2.87 -13.86 37.13
CA GLU A 119 3.80 -12.86 37.69
C GLU A 119 4.29 -11.86 36.62
N VAL A 120 4.37 -12.28 35.36
CA VAL A 120 4.82 -11.43 34.24
C VAL A 120 3.72 -10.46 33.84
N GLU A 121 2.47 -10.91 33.76
CA GLU A 121 1.30 -10.06 33.54
C GLU A 121 1.17 -9.03 34.65
N THR A 122 1.32 -9.44 35.91
CA THR A 122 1.20 -8.56 37.08
C THR A 122 2.32 -7.51 37.15
N ALA A 123 3.52 -7.84 36.65
CA ALA A 123 4.63 -6.90 36.57
C ALA A 123 4.55 -5.93 35.38
N THR A 124 3.84 -6.31 34.31
CA THR A 124 3.79 -5.55 33.06
C THR A 124 2.54 -4.66 32.96
N LEU A 125 1.44 -5.06 33.60
CA LEU A 125 0.17 -4.35 33.60
C LEU A 125 0.04 -3.48 34.85
N SER A 126 -0.60 -2.31 34.72
CA SER A 126 -0.89 -1.47 35.89
C SER A 126 -2.00 -2.10 36.77
N PRO A 127 -2.06 -1.77 38.07
CA PRO A 127 -3.14 -2.23 38.93
C PRO A 127 -4.55 -1.89 38.42
N GLU A 128 -4.70 -0.74 37.75
CA GLU A 128 -5.95 -0.29 37.14
C GLU A 128 -6.33 -1.13 35.92
N GLU A 129 -5.34 -1.49 35.09
CA GLU A 129 -5.55 -2.36 33.93
C GLU A 129 -5.99 -3.77 34.36
N VAL A 130 -5.34 -4.33 35.38
CA VAL A 130 -5.72 -5.63 35.94
C VAL A 130 -7.14 -5.58 36.53
N ALA A 131 -7.49 -4.50 37.24
CA ALA A 131 -8.84 -4.32 37.79
C ALA A 131 -9.93 -4.22 36.72
N ARG A 132 -9.58 -3.78 35.50
CA ARG A 132 -10.47 -3.72 34.33
C ARG A 132 -10.50 -5.01 33.51
N GLY A 133 -9.87 -6.09 33.96
CA GLY A 133 -9.83 -7.36 33.25
C GLY A 133 -8.87 -7.38 32.06
N VAL A 134 -7.90 -6.44 31.99
CA VAL A 134 -6.87 -6.44 30.95
C VAL A 134 -5.89 -7.58 31.20
N ARG A 135 -5.56 -8.32 30.14
CA ARG A 135 -4.66 -9.47 30.13
C ARG A 135 -3.69 -9.40 28.95
N LEU A 136 -2.61 -10.17 29.00
CA LEU A 136 -1.67 -10.29 27.87
C LEU A 136 -1.97 -11.54 27.06
N ALA A 137 -2.42 -11.39 25.82
CA ALA A 137 -2.83 -12.52 24.98
C ALA A 137 -1.72 -13.57 24.75
N CYS A 138 -0.45 -13.16 24.81
CA CYS A 138 0.69 -14.08 24.70
C CYS A 138 1.01 -14.87 25.99
N ARG A 139 0.36 -14.57 27.11
CA ARG A 139 0.55 -15.23 28.40
C ARG A 139 -0.71 -15.92 28.91
N THR A 140 -1.87 -15.37 28.60
CA THR A 140 -3.16 -15.91 29.01
C THR A 140 -3.53 -17.14 28.20
N ARG A 141 -3.96 -18.20 28.90
CA ARG A 141 -4.45 -19.45 28.28
C ARG A 141 -5.95 -19.61 28.47
N ILE A 142 -6.57 -20.30 27.52
CA ILE A 142 -8.00 -20.59 27.50
C ILE A 142 -8.24 -21.93 28.21
N THR A 143 -9.04 -21.92 29.27
CA THR A 143 -9.36 -23.07 30.12
C THR A 143 -10.85 -23.44 30.10
N GLY A 144 -11.66 -22.64 29.40
CA GLY A 144 -13.10 -22.83 29.22
C GLY A 144 -13.64 -21.93 28.11
N GLU A 145 -14.95 -21.96 27.88
CA GLU A 145 -15.59 -21.01 26.96
C GLU A 145 -15.38 -19.58 27.45
N THR A 146 -15.00 -18.69 26.54
CA THR A 146 -14.62 -17.33 26.92
C THR A 146 -14.92 -16.32 25.82
N ARG A 147 -15.03 -15.06 26.23
CA ARG A 147 -15.13 -13.90 25.35
C ARG A 147 -14.06 -12.89 25.71
N VAL A 148 -13.32 -12.46 24.71
CA VAL A 148 -12.19 -11.56 24.84
C VAL A 148 -12.34 -10.42 23.84
N ASP A 149 -12.40 -9.18 24.32
CA ASP A 149 -12.41 -8.03 23.44
C ASP A 149 -10.97 -7.61 23.12
N ILE A 150 -10.68 -7.40 21.84
CA ILE A 150 -9.36 -7.00 21.36
C ILE A 150 -9.38 -5.50 21.06
N PRO A 151 -8.70 -4.66 21.87
CA PRO A 151 -8.56 -3.23 21.58
C PRO A 151 -7.92 -3.00 20.20
N ALA A 152 -8.37 -1.97 19.48
CA ALA A 152 -7.82 -1.63 18.17
C ALA A 152 -6.29 -1.46 18.20
N ALA A 153 -5.77 -0.77 19.21
CA ALA A 153 -4.33 -0.56 19.40
C ALA A 153 -3.50 -1.84 19.60
N SER A 154 -4.15 -2.98 19.88
CA SER A 154 -3.50 -4.28 20.05
C SER A 154 -3.53 -5.13 18.78
N ARG A 155 -4.31 -4.73 17.76
CA ARG A 155 -4.33 -5.36 16.44
C ARG A 155 -3.12 -4.90 15.61
N LEU A 156 -2.55 -5.82 14.84
CA LEU A 156 -1.57 -5.47 13.82
C LEU A 156 -2.28 -4.60 12.77
N GLY A 157 -1.74 -3.40 12.47
CA GLY A 157 -2.41 -2.40 11.63
C GLY A 157 -3.40 -1.46 12.34
N GLY A 158 -3.69 -1.66 13.64
CA GLY A 158 -4.58 -0.79 14.43
C GLY A 158 -3.88 0.38 15.14
N GLY A 159 -2.64 0.70 14.76
CA GLY A 159 -2.01 1.95 15.16
C GLY A 159 -2.81 3.10 14.53
N THR A 160 -3.13 4.13 15.32
CA THR A 160 -3.76 5.35 14.81
C THR A 160 -2.82 5.98 13.79
N ILE A 161 -3.04 5.68 12.51
CA ILE A 161 -2.51 6.48 11.41
C ILE A 161 -3.20 7.83 11.58
N LEU A 162 -2.42 8.92 11.68
CA LEU A 162 -2.96 10.25 11.87
C LEU A 162 -3.98 10.55 10.75
N GLU A 163 -5.27 10.53 11.09
CA GLU A 163 -6.40 10.75 10.17
C GLU A 163 -6.52 12.21 9.68
N SER A 164 -5.68 13.13 10.14
CA SER A 164 -5.77 14.54 9.76
C SER A 164 -4.39 15.19 9.56
N GLY A 165 -3.97 15.31 8.30
CA GLY A 165 -2.91 16.23 7.90
C GLY A 165 -3.46 17.66 7.79
N LEU A 166 -2.91 18.60 8.56
CA LEU A 166 -3.22 20.02 8.47
C LEU A 166 -2.45 20.65 7.30
N VAL A 167 -2.96 20.50 6.07
CA VAL A 167 -2.51 21.34 4.94
C VAL A 167 -3.52 22.46 4.75
N ASP A 168 -3.40 23.49 5.59
CA ASP A 168 -4.20 24.70 5.43
C ASP A 168 -3.63 25.60 4.32
N GLY A 169 -4.52 26.23 3.54
CA GLY A 169 -4.16 27.34 2.66
C GLY A 169 -3.51 26.96 1.32
N VAL A 170 -3.69 25.73 0.82
CA VAL A 170 -3.45 25.39 -0.59
C VAL A 170 -4.80 25.34 -1.30
N ALA A 171 -5.06 26.29 -2.21
CA ALA A 171 -6.25 26.26 -3.04
C ALA A 171 -6.13 25.11 -4.06
N PRO A 172 -7.12 24.22 -4.18
CA PRO A 172 -7.10 23.14 -5.16
C PRO A 172 -6.96 23.70 -6.58
N ALA A 173 -5.94 23.20 -7.29
CA ALA A 173 -5.72 23.48 -8.71
C ALA A 173 -5.39 22.15 -9.42
N PRO A 174 -6.33 21.19 -9.44
CA PRO A 174 -6.07 19.85 -9.95
C PRO A 174 -5.77 19.89 -11.45
N ASN A 175 -4.87 19.00 -11.87
CA ASN A 175 -4.57 18.76 -13.29
C ASN A 175 -5.76 18.06 -13.99
N VAL A 176 -6.57 17.34 -13.20
CA VAL A 176 -7.81 16.71 -13.65
C VAL A 176 -8.94 17.74 -13.67
N ARG A 177 -9.62 17.87 -14.82
CA ARG A 177 -10.78 18.75 -14.99
C ARG A 177 -11.98 17.97 -15.44
N ARG A 178 -13.12 18.28 -14.84
CA ARG A 178 -14.43 17.76 -15.25
C ARG A 178 -15.20 18.84 -15.98
N LEU A 179 -15.78 18.52 -17.13
CA LEU A 179 -16.62 19.43 -17.91
C LEU A 179 -17.94 18.76 -18.26
N SER A 180 -19.06 19.44 -18.00
CA SER A 180 -20.36 19.07 -18.56
C SER A 180 -20.52 19.74 -19.92
N LEU A 181 -20.59 18.94 -20.99
CA LEU A 181 -20.65 19.46 -22.35
C LEU A 181 -22.08 19.48 -22.87
N GLN A 182 -22.37 20.44 -23.74
CA GLN A 182 -23.55 20.44 -24.60
C GLN A 182 -23.09 20.44 -26.05
N LEU A 183 -23.11 19.26 -26.67
CA LEU A 183 -22.59 19.07 -28.01
C LEU A 183 -23.71 19.20 -29.05
N PRO A 184 -23.43 19.80 -30.22
CA PRO A 184 -24.40 19.81 -31.30
C PRO A 184 -24.62 18.39 -31.83
N GLN A 185 -25.89 17.99 -31.96
CA GLN A 185 -26.26 16.69 -32.52
C GLN A 185 -25.75 16.55 -33.97
N PRO A 186 -25.38 15.34 -34.41
CA PRO A 186 -25.00 15.08 -35.80
C PRO A 186 -26.15 15.37 -36.76
N ALA A 187 -25.84 16.02 -37.88
CA ALA A 187 -26.81 16.33 -38.92
C ALA A 187 -26.16 16.27 -40.31
N LEU A 188 -26.95 16.23 -41.38
CA LEU A 188 -26.40 16.30 -42.75
C LEU A 188 -25.54 17.56 -42.97
N ALA A 189 -25.87 18.67 -42.31
CA ALA A 189 -25.11 19.92 -42.35
C ALA A 189 -23.86 19.91 -41.45
N ASP A 190 -23.78 19.00 -40.48
CA ASP A 190 -22.64 18.86 -39.56
C ASP A 190 -22.30 17.38 -39.38
N GLN A 191 -21.35 16.89 -40.18
CA GLN A 191 -20.90 15.50 -40.23
C GLN A 191 -19.56 15.30 -39.51
N ARG A 192 -19.19 16.18 -38.56
CA ARG A 192 -17.98 16.01 -37.76
C ARG A 192 -18.02 14.70 -36.97
N ALA A 193 -16.86 14.04 -36.89
CA ALA A 193 -16.66 12.83 -36.09
C ALA A 193 -16.86 13.08 -34.58
N ASP A 194 -17.28 12.04 -33.85
CA ASP A 194 -17.61 12.11 -32.42
C ASP A 194 -16.45 12.64 -31.57
N LEU A 195 -15.22 12.16 -31.78
CA LEU A 195 -14.04 12.67 -31.09
C LEU A 195 -13.84 14.18 -31.34
N ARG A 196 -14.01 14.64 -32.58
CA ARG A 196 -13.87 16.06 -32.93
C ARG A 196 -14.95 16.91 -32.27
N ARG A 197 -16.17 16.39 -32.08
CA ARG A 197 -17.23 17.08 -31.33
C ARG A 197 -16.86 17.24 -29.87
N VAL A 198 -16.41 16.17 -29.22
CA VAL A 198 -15.99 16.20 -27.81
C VAL A 198 -14.84 17.16 -27.61
N LEU A 199 -13.76 17.04 -28.41
CA LEU A 199 -12.60 17.91 -28.28
C LEU A 199 -12.97 19.38 -28.50
N ALA A 200 -13.81 19.70 -29.50
CA ALA A 200 -14.29 21.05 -29.70
C ALA A 200 -15.13 21.56 -28.51
N GLY A 201 -16.01 20.73 -27.96
CA GLY A 201 -16.80 21.08 -26.77
C GLY A 201 -15.95 21.28 -25.51
N ALA A 202 -14.88 20.49 -25.37
CA ALA A 202 -13.92 20.59 -24.27
C ALA A 202 -12.88 21.71 -24.44
N GLY A 203 -12.87 22.41 -25.58
CA GLY A 203 -11.89 23.46 -25.88
C GLY A 203 -10.47 22.92 -26.15
N VAL A 204 -10.35 21.69 -26.65
CA VAL A 204 -9.08 21.01 -26.93
C VAL A 204 -8.86 20.92 -28.45
N GLU A 205 -7.66 21.25 -28.91
CA GLU A 205 -7.30 21.12 -30.33
C GLU A 205 -7.04 19.66 -30.74
N LEU A 206 -7.44 19.28 -31.96
CA LEU A 206 -7.36 17.88 -32.42
C LEU A 206 -5.92 17.32 -32.46
N GLY A 207 -4.91 18.19 -32.55
CA GLY A 207 -3.50 17.82 -32.61
C GLY A 207 -2.83 17.62 -31.25
N CYS A 208 -3.48 17.96 -30.14
CA CYS A 208 -2.89 17.89 -28.80
C CYS A 208 -3.51 16.81 -27.90
N CYS A 209 -4.48 16.02 -28.41
CA CYS A 209 -5.08 14.93 -27.65
C CYS A 209 -4.51 13.57 -28.09
N GLU A 210 -3.81 12.89 -27.20
CA GLU A 210 -3.54 11.46 -27.31
C GLU A 210 -4.85 10.70 -27.03
N ALA A 211 -5.48 10.13 -28.05
CA ALA A 211 -6.74 9.42 -27.88
C ALA A 211 -6.50 7.94 -27.50
N ASP A 212 -7.06 7.51 -26.37
CA ASP A 212 -7.03 6.10 -25.95
C ASP A 212 -7.99 5.24 -26.79
N LEU A 213 -7.53 4.07 -27.24
CA LEU A 213 -8.33 3.19 -28.11
C LEU A 213 -9.59 2.65 -27.42
N GLY A 214 -9.54 2.39 -26.10
CA GLY A 214 -10.72 1.98 -25.34
C GLY A 214 -11.77 3.09 -25.35
N LEU A 215 -11.34 4.33 -25.11
CA LEU A 215 -12.23 5.49 -25.12
C LEU A 215 -12.90 5.65 -26.49
N LEU A 216 -12.13 5.52 -27.57
CA LEU A 216 -12.66 5.62 -28.94
C LEU A 216 -13.70 4.54 -29.27
N ARG A 217 -13.61 3.36 -28.66
CA ARG A 217 -14.58 2.27 -28.83
C ARG A 217 -15.89 2.57 -28.09
N GLU A 218 -15.81 3.19 -26.91
CA GLU A 218 -16.96 3.53 -26.06
C GLU A 218 -17.70 4.77 -26.56
N LEU A 219 -16.94 5.72 -27.13
CA LEU A 219 -17.41 7.08 -27.40
C LEU A 219 -18.73 7.18 -28.20
N PRO A 220 -18.93 6.45 -29.32
CA PRO A 220 -20.14 6.63 -30.12
C PRO A 220 -21.42 6.31 -29.37
N GLU A 221 -21.42 5.24 -28.57
CA GLU A 221 -22.59 4.79 -27.82
C GLU A 221 -22.87 5.72 -26.64
N VAL A 222 -21.83 6.12 -25.89
CA VAL A 222 -21.98 7.02 -24.74
C VAL A 222 -22.57 8.36 -25.16
N LEU A 223 -22.10 8.96 -26.26
CA LEU A 223 -22.62 10.25 -26.72
C LEU A 223 -24.11 10.19 -27.08
N ARG A 224 -24.55 9.09 -27.70
CA ARG A 224 -25.95 8.90 -28.10
C ARG A 224 -26.84 8.63 -26.88
N ALA A 225 -26.38 7.80 -25.96
CA ALA A 225 -27.08 7.52 -24.70
C ALA A 225 -27.25 8.80 -23.85
N ALA A 226 -26.26 9.70 -23.88
CA ALA A 226 -26.30 10.97 -23.17
C ALA A 226 -27.02 12.11 -23.93
N ASP A 227 -27.70 11.83 -25.06
CA ASP A 227 -28.29 12.85 -25.95
C ASP A 227 -27.32 14.01 -26.27
N PHE A 228 -26.06 13.67 -26.54
CA PHE A 228 -24.98 14.62 -26.81
C PHE A 228 -24.74 15.64 -25.69
N ARG A 229 -25.10 15.29 -24.45
CA ARG A 229 -24.82 16.06 -23.22
C ARG A 229 -23.96 15.25 -22.24
N PRO A 230 -22.74 14.83 -22.61
CA PRO A 230 -21.90 14.03 -21.73
C PRO A 230 -21.21 14.89 -20.66
N ALA A 231 -20.81 14.25 -19.56
CA ALA A 231 -19.72 14.73 -18.72
C ALA A 231 -18.40 14.13 -19.23
N VAL A 232 -17.33 14.92 -19.19
CA VAL A 232 -16.00 14.49 -19.62
C VAL A 232 -14.96 14.79 -18.54
N ALA A 233 -14.02 13.88 -18.35
CA ALA A 233 -12.83 14.10 -17.53
C ALA A 233 -11.62 14.29 -18.44
N LEU A 234 -10.79 15.29 -18.13
CA LEU A 234 -9.53 15.57 -18.80
C LEU A 234 -8.38 15.57 -17.82
N ILE A 235 -7.24 15.04 -18.22
CA ILE A 235 -5.95 15.25 -17.56
C ILE A 235 -5.15 16.19 -18.47
N GLY A 236 -4.94 17.44 -18.05
CA GLY A 236 -4.45 18.49 -18.93
C GLY A 236 -5.37 18.68 -20.16
N ASN A 237 -4.88 18.28 -21.33
CA ASN A 237 -5.61 18.31 -22.61
C ASN A 237 -6.04 16.91 -23.11
N ARG A 238 -5.76 15.85 -22.37
CA ARG A 238 -6.12 14.48 -22.74
C ARG A 238 -7.48 14.14 -22.18
N VAL A 239 -8.45 13.80 -23.03
CA VAL A 239 -9.74 13.25 -22.59
C VAL A 239 -9.51 11.83 -22.09
N VAL A 240 -9.81 11.57 -20.83
CA VAL A 240 -9.60 10.26 -20.18
C VAL A 240 -10.90 9.55 -19.85
N ASP A 241 -12.01 10.27 -19.76
CA ASP A 241 -13.33 9.67 -19.52
C ASP A 241 -14.43 10.47 -20.19
N VAL A 242 -15.46 9.77 -20.65
CA VAL A 242 -16.68 10.34 -21.21
C VAL A 242 -17.83 9.48 -20.71
N ARG A 243 -18.77 10.09 -20.01
CA ARG A 243 -19.93 9.42 -19.41
C ARG A 243 -21.21 10.25 -19.60
N PRO A 244 -22.40 9.65 -19.42
CA PRO A 244 -23.62 10.43 -19.20
C PRO A 244 -23.43 11.45 -18.07
N ALA A 245 -24.07 12.62 -18.16
CA ALA A 245 -23.80 13.75 -17.26
C ALA A 245 -24.05 13.46 -15.77
N ASP A 246 -24.98 12.56 -15.47
CA ASP A 246 -25.34 12.09 -14.14
C ASP A 246 -24.39 11.02 -13.57
N ALA A 247 -23.63 10.35 -14.44
CA ALA A 247 -22.76 9.23 -14.09
C ALA A 247 -21.30 9.64 -13.76
N LEU A 248 -21.00 10.95 -13.76
CA LEU A 248 -19.70 11.48 -13.35
C LEU A 248 -19.88 12.71 -12.45
N PRO A 249 -20.27 12.52 -11.19
CA PRO A 249 -20.57 13.63 -10.29
C PRO A 249 -19.29 14.38 -9.86
N HIS A 250 -18.19 13.65 -9.62
CA HIS A 250 -16.93 14.18 -9.11
C HIS A 250 -15.73 13.50 -9.78
N VAL A 251 -14.54 14.10 -9.61
CA VAL A 251 -13.26 13.51 -10.01
C VAL A 251 -12.37 13.34 -8.77
N TYR A 252 -11.77 12.16 -8.64
CA TYR A 252 -10.96 11.82 -7.48
C TYR A 252 -9.49 11.60 -7.86
N GLY A 253 -8.64 11.73 -6.86
CA GLY A 253 -7.26 11.30 -6.90
C GLY A 253 -6.89 10.51 -5.66
N CYS A 254 -5.67 10.00 -5.62
CA CYS A 254 -5.16 9.27 -4.47
C CYS A 254 -3.73 9.72 -4.13
N ALA A 255 -3.45 10.00 -2.87
CA ALA A 255 -2.09 10.25 -2.38
C ALA A 255 -1.61 9.01 -1.61
N ILE A 256 -0.46 8.48 -1.98
CA ILE A 256 0.04 7.20 -1.50
C ILE A 256 1.44 7.38 -0.91
N ASP A 257 1.61 6.92 0.32
CA ASP A 257 2.90 6.82 0.99
C ASP A 257 3.29 5.36 1.12
N ILE A 258 4.37 4.97 0.42
CA ILE A 258 4.92 3.62 0.45
C ILE A 258 6.05 3.59 1.48
N GLY A 259 5.66 3.38 2.74
CA GLY A 259 6.60 3.13 3.83
C GLY A 259 7.20 1.72 3.77
N THR A 260 8.32 1.55 4.45
CA THR A 260 8.96 0.23 4.59
C THR A 260 8.04 -0.72 5.36
N THR A 261 7.41 -0.26 6.45
CA THR A 261 6.54 -1.09 7.31
C THR A 261 5.07 -1.02 6.90
N THR A 262 4.59 0.15 6.50
CA THR A 262 3.17 0.44 6.27
C THR A 262 3.02 1.20 4.96
N VAL A 263 1.98 0.86 4.19
CA VAL A 263 1.56 1.61 3.02
C VAL A 263 0.23 2.28 3.34
N VAL A 264 0.10 3.57 3.02
CA VAL A 264 -1.10 4.37 3.32
C VAL A 264 -1.57 5.05 2.05
N ALA A 265 -2.87 5.10 1.84
CA ALA A 265 -3.52 5.81 0.75
C ALA A 265 -4.59 6.76 1.29
N TYR A 266 -4.66 7.96 0.72
CA TYR A 266 -5.71 8.94 0.97
C TYR A 266 -6.46 9.19 -0.33
N ALA A 267 -7.75 8.86 -0.39
CA ALA A 267 -8.62 9.25 -1.49
C ALA A 267 -9.01 10.72 -1.34
N VAL A 268 -8.90 11.50 -2.42
CA VAL A 268 -9.09 12.95 -2.40
C VAL A 268 -10.10 13.37 -3.47
N GLU A 269 -11.10 14.15 -3.09
CA GLU A 269 -11.98 14.85 -4.05
C GLU A 269 -11.21 16.04 -4.64
N LEU A 270 -10.84 15.97 -5.92
CA LEU A 270 -9.86 16.89 -6.51
C LEU A 270 -10.36 18.33 -6.63
N GLU A 271 -11.68 18.53 -6.80
CA GLU A 271 -12.29 19.86 -6.90
C GLU A 271 -12.23 20.62 -5.56
N SER A 272 -12.38 19.92 -4.43
CA SER A 272 -12.39 20.52 -3.09
C SER A 272 -11.06 20.38 -2.34
N GLY A 273 -10.21 19.43 -2.75
CA GLY A 273 -9.00 19.04 -2.03
C GLY A 273 -9.25 18.24 -0.76
N ARG A 274 -10.50 17.86 -0.48
CA ARG A 274 -10.87 17.15 0.74
C ARG A 274 -10.48 15.68 0.67
N VAL A 275 -9.85 15.17 1.71
CA VAL A 275 -9.67 13.72 1.91
C VAL A 275 -11.03 13.11 2.21
N VAL A 276 -11.45 12.12 1.41
CA VAL A 276 -12.77 11.49 1.47
C VAL A 276 -12.73 10.06 1.98
N GLY A 277 -11.55 9.43 2.03
CA GLY A 277 -11.34 8.10 2.58
C GLY A 277 -9.85 7.80 2.74
N THR A 278 -9.55 6.83 3.58
CA THR A 278 -8.20 6.39 3.93
C THR A 278 -8.11 4.87 3.85
N GLY A 279 -7.00 4.37 3.35
CA GLY A 279 -6.70 2.94 3.32
C GLY A 279 -5.29 2.72 3.85
N SER A 280 -5.07 1.59 4.52
CA SER A 280 -3.76 1.30 5.07
C SER A 280 -3.53 -0.18 5.26
N ALA A 281 -2.31 -0.63 4.95
CA ALA A 281 -1.94 -2.02 5.12
C ALA A 281 -0.47 -2.15 5.52
N PRO A 282 -0.09 -3.19 6.27
CA PRO A 282 1.30 -3.59 6.40
C PRO A 282 1.91 -3.84 5.02
N ASN A 283 3.17 -3.46 4.82
CA ASN A 283 3.88 -3.71 3.58
C ASN A 283 4.29 -5.21 3.51
N PRO A 284 3.73 -6.00 2.57
CA PRO A 284 3.98 -7.44 2.49
C PRO A 284 5.44 -7.79 2.21
N GLN A 285 6.21 -6.86 1.63
CA GLN A 285 7.66 -7.01 1.41
C GLN A 285 8.44 -7.22 2.72
N GLY A 286 7.82 -6.96 3.88
CA GLY A 286 8.35 -7.32 5.19
C GLY A 286 8.69 -8.80 5.34
N ALA A 287 8.02 -9.68 4.58
CA ALA A 287 8.32 -11.12 4.55
C ALA A 287 9.73 -11.44 4.01
N HIS A 288 10.24 -10.58 3.12
CA HIS A 288 11.55 -10.75 2.46
C HIS A 288 12.66 -9.90 3.09
N GLY A 289 12.30 -9.00 3.99
CA GLY A 289 13.25 -8.13 4.68
C GLY A 289 12.55 -7.12 5.59
N ALA A 290 13.02 -7.06 6.84
CA ALA A 290 12.50 -6.13 7.84
C ALA A 290 12.87 -4.66 7.55
N ASP A 291 13.93 -4.43 6.78
CA ASP A 291 14.44 -3.11 6.44
C ASP A 291 14.75 -2.97 4.95
N VAL A 292 15.15 -1.77 4.54
CA VAL A 292 15.51 -1.45 3.15
C VAL A 292 16.69 -2.28 2.65
N VAL A 293 17.71 -2.53 3.48
CA VAL A 293 18.94 -3.22 3.08
C VAL A 293 18.64 -4.69 2.76
N SER A 294 17.95 -5.38 3.66
CA SER A 294 17.56 -6.78 3.49
C SER A 294 16.66 -6.99 2.26
N ARG A 295 15.77 -6.05 1.94
CA ARG A 295 14.98 -6.09 0.70
C ARG A 295 15.83 -5.88 -0.56
N VAL A 296 16.85 -5.03 -0.49
CA VAL A 296 17.80 -4.87 -1.61
C VAL A 296 18.58 -6.16 -1.82
N GLU A 297 19.03 -6.81 -0.74
CA GLU A 297 19.71 -8.11 -0.82
C GLU A 297 18.82 -9.21 -1.42
N TYR A 298 17.53 -9.21 -1.09
CA TYR A 298 16.56 -10.11 -1.72
C TYR A 298 16.41 -9.82 -3.22
N ALA A 299 16.21 -8.54 -3.59
CA ALA A 299 16.12 -8.12 -4.99
C ALA A 299 17.39 -8.45 -5.80
N ASP A 300 18.56 -8.41 -5.16
CA ASP A 300 19.86 -8.77 -5.74
C ASP A 300 19.97 -10.26 -6.09
N ALA A 301 19.09 -11.13 -5.56
CA ALA A 301 19.08 -12.55 -5.87
C ALA A 301 18.71 -12.85 -7.33
N GLY A 302 18.02 -11.91 -8.01
CA GLY A 302 17.75 -12.01 -9.44
C GLY A 302 16.48 -11.28 -9.88
N ALA A 303 16.20 -11.33 -11.19
CA ALA A 303 15.06 -10.65 -11.78
C ALA A 303 13.71 -11.17 -11.25
N GLU A 304 13.62 -12.45 -10.89
CA GLU A 304 12.41 -13.04 -10.31
C GLU A 304 12.11 -12.47 -8.92
N ALA A 305 13.13 -12.35 -8.06
CA ALA A 305 12.99 -11.77 -6.72
C ALA A 305 12.64 -10.27 -6.77
N LEU A 306 13.22 -9.52 -7.71
CA LEU A 306 12.83 -8.13 -7.96
C LEU A 306 11.37 -8.02 -8.44
N ALA A 307 10.95 -8.91 -9.34
CA ALA A 307 9.58 -8.93 -9.85
C ALA A 307 8.58 -9.26 -8.74
N GLU A 308 8.89 -10.21 -7.85
CA GLU A 308 8.05 -10.54 -6.69
C GLU A 308 7.87 -9.33 -5.76
N LEU A 309 8.95 -8.64 -5.39
CA LEU A 309 8.86 -7.42 -4.58
C LEU A 309 8.06 -6.31 -5.27
N HIS A 310 8.20 -6.17 -6.59
CA HIS A 310 7.41 -5.21 -7.36
C HIS A 310 5.91 -5.56 -7.36
N GLU A 311 5.57 -6.83 -7.62
CA GLU A 311 4.19 -7.32 -7.62
C GLU A 311 3.55 -7.15 -6.24
N GLU A 312 4.28 -7.43 -5.17
CA GLU A 312 3.83 -7.20 -3.79
C GLU A 312 3.59 -5.72 -3.48
N ALA A 313 4.47 -4.82 -3.94
CA ALA A 313 4.29 -3.38 -3.79
C ALA A 313 3.04 -2.88 -4.54
N VAL A 314 2.86 -3.30 -5.79
CA VAL A 314 1.67 -2.95 -6.58
C VAL A 314 0.41 -3.55 -5.95
N PHE A 315 0.47 -4.77 -5.43
CA PHE A 315 -0.65 -5.43 -4.75
C PHE A 315 -1.11 -4.64 -3.53
N VAL A 316 -0.20 -4.29 -2.62
CA VAL A 316 -0.57 -3.54 -1.40
C VAL A 316 -1.06 -2.14 -1.73
N VAL A 317 -0.45 -1.47 -2.73
CA VAL A 317 -0.92 -0.17 -3.24
C VAL A 317 -2.37 -0.27 -3.74
N ASN A 318 -2.68 -1.30 -4.54
CA ASN A 318 -4.04 -1.53 -5.01
C ASN A 318 -5.01 -1.84 -3.86
N GLN A 319 -4.58 -2.62 -2.88
CA GLN A 319 -5.37 -2.93 -1.69
C GLN A 319 -5.76 -1.64 -0.94
N VAL A 320 -4.80 -0.76 -0.64
CA VAL A 320 -5.08 0.48 0.11
C VAL A 320 -5.89 1.48 -0.70
N ILE A 321 -5.71 1.55 -2.02
CA ILE A 321 -6.57 2.36 -2.91
C ILE A 321 -8.03 1.88 -2.82
N VAL A 322 -8.24 0.57 -2.97
CA VAL A 322 -9.59 -0.02 -2.94
C VAL A 322 -10.24 0.19 -1.57
N GLU A 323 -9.48 0.05 -0.50
CA GLU A 323 -9.97 0.32 0.86
C GLU A 323 -10.38 1.78 1.05
N ALA A 324 -9.54 2.73 0.65
CA ALA A 324 -9.84 4.16 0.72
C ALA A 324 -11.08 4.53 -0.12
N CYS A 325 -11.21 3.95 -1.32
CA CYS A 325 -12.38 4.15 -2.17
C CYS A 325 -13.66 3.57 -1.54
N ARG A 326 -13.56 2.39 -0.93
CA ARG A 326 -14.68 1.74 -0.24
C ARG A 326 -15.16 2.56 0.96
N GLU A 327 -14.24 3.09 1.77
CA GLU A 327 -14.58 3.95 2.90
C GLU A 327 -15.29 5.23 2.42
N ALA A 328 -14.79 5.82 1.34
CA ALA A 328 -15.38 7.02 0.74
C ALA A 328 -16.71 6.76 0.00
N GLY A 329 -17.06 5.50 -0.27
CA GLY A 329 -18.23 5.13 -1.08
C GLY A 329 -18.10 5.50 -2.56
N ILE A 330 -16.87 5.52 -3.10
CA ILE A 330 -16.58 5.89 -4.50
C ILE A 330 -16.07 4.68 -5.29
N GLU A 331 -16.17 4.73 -6.61
CA GLU A 331 -15.57 3.71 -7.48
C GLU A 331 -14.10 4.05 -7.77
N ALA A 332 -13.22 3.04 -7.70
CA ALA A 332 -11.80 3.25 -8.00
C ALA A 332 -11.55 3.70 -9.45
N GLY A 333 -12.48 3.38 -10.37
CA GLY A 333 -12.48 3.88 -11.75
C GLY A 333 -12.67 5.41 -11.87
N ASP A 334 -13.06 6.09 -10.80
CA ASP A 334 -13.21 7.55 -10.73
C ASP A 334 -11.97 8.24 -10.14
N VAL A 335 -10.92 7.46 -9.83
CA VAL A 335 -9.59 7.95 -9.45
C VAL A 335 -8.77 8.16 -10.72
N TYR A 336 -8.47 9.41 -11.05
CA TYR A 336 -7.81 9.80 -12.31
C TYR A 336 -6.34 10.16 -12.13
N GLU A 337 -5.92 10.55 -10.94
CA GLU A 337 -4.54 10.96 -10.65
C GLU A 337 -4.09 10.34 -9.33
N VAL A 338 -2.90 9.75 -9.32
CA VAL A 338 -2.30 9.13 -8.13
C VAL A 338 -0.94 9.76 -7.90
N THR A 339 -0.68 10.29 -6.70
CA THR A 339 0.65 10.77 -6.30
C THR A 339 1.27 9.76 -5.35
N VAL A 340 2.50 9.35 -5.62
CA VAL A 340 3.22 8.35 -4.82
C VAL A 340 4.49 8.96 -4.24
N VAL A 341 4.66 8.77 -2.93
CA VAL A 341 5.89 9.03 -2.18
C VAL A 341 6.37 7.77 -1.49
N GLY A 342 7.62 7.80 -1.05
CA GLY A 342 8.29 6.73 -0.33
C GLY A 342 9.80 6.96 -0.37
N ASN A 343 10.53 6.26 0.49
CA ASN A 343 11.99 6.33 0.44
C ASN A 343 12.51 5.81 -0.91
N ALA A 344 13.75 6.16 -1.26
CA ALA A 344 14.29 5.87 -2.58
C ALA A 344 14.21 4.38 -2.95
N CYS A 345 14.45 3.46 -2.01
CA CYS A 345 14.33 2.03 -2.28
C CYS A 345 12.88 1.61 -2.56
N MET A 346 11.92 2.06 -1.74
CA MET A 346 10.51 1.73 -1.94
C MET A 346 9.99 2.24 -3.29
N ALA A 347 10.38 3.45 -3.70
CA ALA A 347 10.06 3.99 -5.02
C ALA A 347 10.63 3.12 -6.16
N HIS A 348 11.86 2.59 -6.01
CA HIS A 348 12.45 1.71 -7.02
C HIS A 348 11.70 0.38 -7.12
N LEU A 349 11.44 -0.28 -5.99
CA LEU A 349 10.70 -1.55 -5.97
C LEU A 349 9.29 -1.40 -6.54
N PHE A 350 8.58 -0.33 -6.16
CA PHE A 350 7.26 -0.01 -6.71
C PHE A 350 7.30 0.17 -8.24
N LEU A 351 8.37 0.74 -8.78
CA LEU A 351 8.55 0.94 -10.22
C LEU A 351 9.15 -0.26 -10.96
N GLY A 352 9.46 -1.36 -10.26
CA GLY A 352 10.17 -2.51 -10.84
C GLY A 352 11.61 -2.20 -11.23
N LEU A 353 12.21 -1.17 -10.64
CA LEU A 353 13.60 -0.77 -10.83
C LEU A 353 14.48 -1.45 -9.78
N SER A 354 15.65 -1.93 -10.18
CA SER A 354 16.60 -2.50 -9.22
C SER A 354 17.11 -1.44 -8.23
N PRO A 355 17.00 -1.67 -6.91
CA PRO A 355 17.55 -0.77 -5.91
C PRO A 355 19.03 -1.08 -5.56
N HIS A 356 19.69 -1.98 -6.30
CA HIS A 356 21.06 -2.45 -6.02
C HIS A 356 22.07 -1.31 -5.75
N HIS A 357 22.07 -0.30 -6.62
CA HIS A 357 22.99 0.83 -6.53
C HIS A 357 22.52 1.93 -5.58
N VAL A 358 21.28 1.87 -5.10
CA VAL A 358 20.74 2.78 -4.07
C VAL A 358 21.40 2.46 -2.73
N ALA A 359 21.49 1.17 -2.36
CA ALA A 359 22.02 0.74 -1.07
C ALA A 359 23.56 0.55 -1.04
N ARG A 360 24.24 0.66 -2.19
CA ARG A 360 25.70 0.45 -2.29
C ARG A 360 26.41 1.71 -2.69
N ALA A 361 27.49 2.04 -2.00
CA ALA A 361 28.34 3.17 -2.35
C ALA A 361 28.74 3.09 -3.85
N PRO A 362 28.57 4.18 -4.64
CA PRO A 362 28.33 5.56 -4.21
C PRO A 362 26.85 6.00 -4.07
N TYR A 363 25.91 5.08 -3.85
CA TYR A 363 24.49 5.32 -3.49
C TYR A 363 23.71 6.07 -4.58
N ILE A 364 23.83 5.60 -5.82
CA ILE A 364 23.28 6.27 -7.00
C ILE A 364 21.91 5.66 -7.36
N PRO A 365 20.80 6.42 -7.22
CA PRO A 365 19.50 5.95 -7.67
C PRO A 365 19.37 5.98 -9.20
N VAL A 366 18.43 5.19 -9.73
CA VAL A 366 18.05 5.22 -11.14
C VAL A 366 17.32 6.52 -11.48
N ILE A 367 16.53 7.04 -10.54
CA ILE A 367 15.71 8.25 -10.72
C ILE A 367 15.94 9.25 -9.58
N ASP A 368 16.08 10.52 -9.96
CA ASP A 368 16.14 11.71 -9.11
C ASP A 368 15.14 12.80 -9.59
N GLN A 369 14.37 12.52 -10.63
CA GLN A 369 13.35 13.41 -11.20
C GLN A 369 11.96 12.86 -10.97
N ALA A 370 10.98 13.78 -10.92
CA ALA A 370 9.57 13.41 -10.86
C ALA A 370 9.18 12.66 -12.15
N LEU A 371 8.39 11.60 -12.01
CA LEU A 371 7.89 10.82 -13.13
C LEU A 371 6.38 10.98 -13.28
N ARG A 372 5.92 10.96 -14.53
CA ARG A 372 4.50 10.83 -14.88
C ARG A 372 4.32 9.58 -15.72
N LEU A 373 3.58 8.62 -15.19
CA LEU A 373 3.40 7.31 -15.79
C LEU A 373 1.91 7.01 -15.95
N PRO A 374 1.49 6.33 -17.02
CA PRO A 374 0.09 5.89 -17.12
C PRO A 374 -0.20 4.82 -16.06
N ALA A 375 -1.33 4.92 -15.35
CA ALA A 375 -1.69 4.00 -14.28
C ALA A 375 -1.67 2.52 -14.71
N ARG A 376 -2.14 2.24 -15.93
CA ARG A 376 -2.13 0.90 -16.53
C ARG A 376 -0.73 0.29 -16.70
N ALA A 377 0.33 1.10 -16.82
CA ALA A 377 1.69 0.57 -16.97
C ALA A 377 2.22 -0.01 -15.65
N LEU A 378 1.67 0.42 -14.52
CA LEU A 378 1.99 -0.09 -13.18
C LEU A 378 0.94 -1.09 -12.67
N GLY A 379 -0.11 -1.35 -13.44
CA GLY A 379 -1.19 -2.26 -13.01
C GLY A 379 -2.04 -1.71 -11.85
N LEU A 380 -2.15 -0.39 -11.71
CA LEU A 380 -2.94 0.20 -10.63
C LEU A 380 -4.45 0.05 -10.86
N ALA A 381 -5.17 -0.29 -9.78
CA ALA A 381 -6.62 -0.46 -9.73
C ALA A 381 -7.35 0.88 -9.62
N VAL A 382 -7.08 1.78 -10.55
CA VAL A 382 -7.72 3.09 -10.70
C VAL A 382 -8.25 3.23 -12.13
N ASN A 383 -8.64 4.44 -12.57
CA ASN A 383 -8.97 4.63 -13.98
C ASN A 383 -7.78 4.20 -14.87
N PRO A 384 -7.95 3.30 -15.86
CA PRO A 384 -6.85 2.79 -16.68
C PRO A 384 -6.20 3.86 -17.58
N ARG A 385 -6.88 4.99 -17.77
CA ARG A 385 -6.41 6.18 -18.50
C ARG A 385 -5.89 7.26 -17.55
N GLY A 386 -5.88 6.99 -16.25
CA GLY A 386 -5.33 7.85 -15.20
C GLY A 386 -3.80 7.94 -15.24
N GLU A 387 -3.27 8.86 -14.45
CA GLU A 387 -1.85 9.22 -14.39
C GLU A 387 -1.30 9.01 -12.97
N VAL A 388 -0.08 8.49 -12.88
CA VAL A 388 0.67 8.27 -11.63
C VAL A 388 1.86 9.21 -11.62
N HIS A 389 1.96 10.01 -10.57
CA HIS A 389 3.03 10.96 -10.32
C HIS A 389 3.90 10.40 -9.21
N VAL A 390 5.14 10.03 -9.53
CA VAL A 390 6.13 9.65 -8.52
C VAL A 390 7.00 10.86 -8.26
N LEU A 391 7.04 11.33 -7.01
CA LEU A 391 7.86 12.47 -6.62
C LEU A 391 9.37 12.14 -6.72
N PRO A 392 10.24 13.15 -6.88
CA PRO A 392 11.67 12.93 -7.08
C PRO A 392 12.36 12.42 -5.81
N ASN A 393 13.34 11.55 -5.96
CA ASN A 393 14.29 11.25 -4.88
C ASN A 393 15.33 12.36 -4.76
N ILE A 394 15.79 12.65 -3.54
CA ILE A 394 16.88 13.62 -3.32
C ILE A 394 18.25 12.93 -3.40
N ALA A 395 18.38 11.72 -2.85
CA ALA A 395 19.61 10.92 -2.86
C ALA A 395 19.28 9.43 -2.63
N GLY A 396 20.29 8.56 -2.63
CA GLY A 396 20.10 7.11 -2.41
C GLY A 396 19.39 6.75 -1.10
N TRP A 397 19.57 7.52 -0.02
CA TRP A 397 18.92 7.27 1.28
C TRP A 397 17.86 8.31 1.65
N VAL A 398 17.57 9.25 0.75
CA VAL A 398 16.60 10.33 1.01
C VAL A 398 15.63 10.38 -0.17
N GLY A 399 14.43 9.85 0.05
CA GLY A 399 13.45 9.65 -1.01
C GLY A 399 12.44 10.77 -1.17
N ALA A 400 11.37 10.42 -1.87
CA ALA A 400 10.24 11.28 -2.19
C ALA A 400 9.32 11.53 -0.98
N ASP A 401 9.35 10.65 0.02
CA ASP A 401 8.73 10.86 1.34
C ASP A 401 9.21 12.16 1.99
N THR A 402 10.54 12.38 2.02
CA THR A 402 11.15 13.62 2.51
C THR A 402 10.68 14.84 1.72
N VAL A 403 10.53 14.71 0.40
CA VAL A 403 9.97 15.77 -0.46
C VAL A 403 8.53 16.07 -0.07
N GLY A 404 7.73 15.04 0.22
CA GLY A 404 6.38 15.18 0.75
C GLY A 404 6.35 16.01 2.04
N VAL A 405 7.21 15.70 3.01
CA VAL A 405 7.30 16.48 4.26
C VAL A 405 7.73 17.93 3.98
N LEU A 406 8.75 18.16 3.14
CA LEU A 406 9.21 19.51 2.79
C LEU A 406 8.09 20.37 2.18
N LEU A 407 7.27 19.79 1.31
CA LEU A 407 6.13 20.47 0.68
C LEU A 407 5.00 20.71 1.68
N ALA A 408 4.66 19.71 2.49
CA ALA A 408 3.56 19.80 3.45
C ALA A 408 3.85 20.83 4.55
N THR A 409 5.07 20.90 5.06
CA THR A 409 5.45 21.84 6.13
C THR A 409 5.84 23.22 5.60
N ARG A 410 5.98 23.39 4.28
CA ARG A 410 6.56 24.58 3.63
C ARG A 410 7.86 25.02 4.32
N LEU A 411 8.73 24.05 4.62
CA LEU A 411 9.89 24.27 5.51
C LEU A 411 10.75 25.47 5.08
N ALA A 412 10.96 25.61 3.77
CA ALA A 412 11.76 26.68 3.16
C ALA A 412 11.12 28.08 3.23
N GLU A 413 9.84 28.19 3.61
CA GLU A 413 9.14 29.47 3.83
C GLU A 413 9.28 29.96 5.28
N SER A 414 9.92 29.18 6.16
CA SER A 414 10.09 29.54 7.57
C SER A 414 11.04 30.75 7.71
N SER A 415 10.67 31.69 8.60
CA SER A 415 11.38 32.96 8.78
C SER A 415 12.77 32.84 9.42
N GLY A 416 13.12 31.67 9.96
CA GLY A 416 14.42 31.40 10.54
C GLY A 416 14.80 29.92 10.43
N PRO A 417 16.00 29.55 10.93
CA PRO A 417 16.46 28.18 10.88
C PRO A 417 15.45 27.23 11.53
N THR A 418 15.02 26.22 10.77
CA THR A 418 13.93 25.32 11.18
C THR A 418 14.31 23.90 10.86
N LEU A 419 14.04 23.00 11.80
CA LEU A 419 14.34 21.59 11.70
C LEU A 419 13.03 20.81 11.59
N ALA A 420 12.89 19.99 10.54
CA ALA A 420 11.89 18.95 10.44
C ALA A 420 12.58 17.60 10.63
N ILE A 421 11.92 16.69 11.35
CA ILE A 421 12.41 15.33 11.59
C ILE A 421 11.25 14.39 11.25
N ASP A 422 11.45 13.58 10.24
CA ASP A 422 10.59 12.43 9.97
C ASP A 422 11.13 11.24 10.78
N ILE A 423 10.25 10.60 11.54
CA ILE A 423 10.61 9.53 12.47
C ILE A 423 9.88 8.28 12.02
N GLY A 424 10.60 7.45 11.27
CA GLY A 424 10.15 6.13 10.88
C GLY A 424 11.22 5.06 11.08
N THR A 425 11.15 4.00 10.26
CA THR A 425 12.19 2.97 10.15
C THR A 425 13.56 3.60 9.87
N ASN A 426 13.57 4.61 9.00
CA ASN A 426 14.67 5.55 8.86
C ASN A 426 14.31 6.87 9.56
N GLY A 427 15.34 7.59 9.99
CA GLY A 427 15.19 8.96 10.51
C GLY A 427 15.70 9.95 9.49
N GLU A 428 14.79 10.67 8.84
CA GLU A 428 15.14 11.75 7.92
C GLU A 428 15.10 13.08 8.67
N VAL A 429 16.17 13.86 8.52
CA VAL A 429 16.31 15.17 9.15
C VAL A 429 16.49 16.21 8.06
N MET A 430 15.63 17.24 8.07
CA MET A 430 15.72 18.37 7.15
C MET A 430 15.94 19.67 7.93
N LEU A 431 17.03 20.36 7.63
CA LEU A 431 17.36 21.66 8.20
C LEU A 431 17.23 22.74 7.13
N TRP A 432 16.26 23.63 7.30
CA TRP A 432 16.25 24.91 6.61
C TRP A 432 17.19 25.87 7.33
N SER A 433 18.17 26.43 6.62
CA SER A 433 19.15 27.36 7.20
C SER A 433 18.74 28.85 7.09
N GLY A 434 17.63 29.15 6.43
CA GLY A 434 17.29 30.51 5.95
C GLY A 434 17.75 30.80 4.51
N GLU A 435 18.59 29.93 3.92
CA GLU A 435 19.09 30.08 2.55
C GLU A 435 18.98 28.79 1.73
N LYS A 436 19.25 27.64 2.37
CA LYS A 436 19.19 26.33 1.74
C LYS A 436 18.62 25.30 2.69
N THR A 437 18.07 24.24 2.11
CA THR A 437 17.65 23.05 2.84
C THR A 437 18.76 22.00 2.78
N LEU A 438 19.20 21.55 3.94
CA LEU A 438 20.10 20.41 4.08
C LEU A 438 19.27 19.22 4.53
N VAL A 439 19.53 18.04 3.96
CA VAL A 439 18.85 16.80 4.33
C VAL A 439 19.88 15.72 4.64
N CYS A 440 19.58 14.88 5.63
CA CYS A 440 20.30 13.65 5.88
C CYS A 440 19.33 12.56 6.32
N SER A 441 19.73 11.31 6.11
CA SER A 441 19.03 10.15 6.65
C SER A 441 19.97 9.41 7.60
N THR A 442 19.40 8.82 8.64
CA THR A 442 20.08 7.96 9.60
C THR A 442 19.27 6.70 9.82
N ALA A 443 19.95 5.57 10.06
CA ALA A 443 19.26 4.38 10.56
C ALA A 443 18.75 4.69 11.99
N ALA A 444 17.43 4.72 12.15
CA ALA A 444 16.77 4.92 13.44
C ALA A 444 16.25 3.59 14.01
N GLY A 445 15.74 2.71 13.14
CA GLY A 445 15.05 1.48 13.50
C GLY A 445 13.56 1.74 13.81
N PRO A 446 12.67 0.75 13.62
CA PRO A 446 11.22 0.96 13.65
C PRO A 446 10.61 1.04 15.06
N ALA A 447 11.42 1.37 16.08
CA ALA A 447 11.01 1.36 17.49
C ALA A 447 9.75 2.22 17.76
N PHE A 448 9.56 3.29 17.00
CA PHE A 448 8.40 4.18 17.08
C PHE A 448 7.23 3.78 16.15
N GLU A 449 7.48 2.96 15.12
CA GLU A 449 6.48 2.38 14.22
C GLU A 449 5.86 1.08 14.77
N GLY A 450 6.36 0.57 15.89
CA GLY A 450 5.83 -0.61 16.58
C GLY A 450 6.51 -1.93 16.21
N ALA A 451 7.56 -1.90 15.37
CA ALA A 451 8.44 -3.04 15.13
C ALA A 451 9.80 -2.87 15.86
N GLN A 452 10.54 -3.97 16.01
CA GLN A 452 11.85 -4.01 16.70
C GLN A 452 13.00 -3.88 15.72
#